data_AF-A0A2M8FL93-F1
#
_entry.id   AF-A0A2M8FL93-F1
#
_cell.length_a   1.000
_cell.length_b   1.000
_cell.length_c   1.000
_cell.angle_alpha   90.00
_cell.angle_beta   90.00
_cell.angle_gamma   90.00
#
_symmetry.space_group_name_H-M   'P 1'
#
loop_
_entity.id
_entity.type
_entity.pdbx_description
1 polymer ?
#
loop_
_entity_poly.entity_id
_entity_poly.type
_entity_poly.pdbx_seq_one_letter_code
_entity_poly.pdbx_strand_id
1 'polypeptide(L)'
;MVEKEKIDYVAYGHFGNSHLHLNMLPKNEDEFQKGKIIYKMICQKAVELGGTVSAEHGIGKSKREFLLTMYGDEAIQGMIKLKKVLDPNMILGSGNLFETSTKGHNANPKQQIPNPKNTKHK
;
A
#
# COMPACT_ATOMS: atom_id res chain seq x y z
N MET A 1 8.33 -5.34 -15.02
CA MET A 1 6.91 -5.52 -14.58
C MET A 1 5.99 -4.68 -15.45
N VAL A 2 6.24 -3.38 -15.58
CA VAL A 2 5.40 -2.44 -16.37
C VAL A 2 5.46 -2.69 -17.89
N GLU A 3 6.64 -2.95 -18.45
CA GLU A 3 6.83 -3.14 -19.91
C GLU A 3 6.02 -4.31 -20.50
N LYS A 4 5.71 -5.33 -19.68
CA LYS A 4 4.91 -6.48 -20.12
C LYS A 4 3.45 -6.11 -20.39
N GLU A 5 2.94 -5.09 -19.73
CA GLU A 5 1.55 -4.65 -19.81
C GLU A 5 1.34 -3.45 -20.76
N LYS A 6 2.43 -2.95 -21.37
CA LYS A 6 2.41 -1.83 -22.34
C LYS A 6 1.71 -0.56 -21.83
N ILE A 7 1.78 -0.30 -20.53
CA ILE A 7 1.27 0.94 -19.92
C ILE A 7 2.39 1.98 -19.93
N ASP A 8 2.08 3.19 -20.40
CA ASP A 8 3.02 4.31 -20.37
C ASP A 8 3.31 4.71 -18.92
N TYR A 9 4.57 5.03 -18.61
CA TYR A 9 4.98 5.43 -17.28
C TYR A 9 6.17 6.39 -17.34
N VAL A 10 6.36 7.17 -16.28
CA VAL A 10 7.53 8.03 -16.10
C VAL A 10 8.11 7.78 -14.73
N ALA A 11 9.43 7.59 -14.69
CA ALA A 11 10.21 7.45 -13.48
C ALA A 11 11.29 8.54 -13.44
N TYR A 12 11.31 9.34 -12.37
CA TYR A 12 12.24 10.44 -12.16
C TYR A 12 12.45 10.67 -10.67
N GLY A 13 13.40 11.50 -10.26
CA GLY A 13 13.53 11.89 -8.85
C GLY A 13 14.96 12.17 -8.43
N HIS A 14 15.16 12.15 -7.11
CA HIS A 14 16.42 12.49 -6.48
C HIS A 14 17.24 11.22 -6.27
N PHE A 15 17.99 10.81 -7.30
CA PHE A 15 18.79 9.59 -7.27
C PHE A 15 19.79 9.56 -6.11
N GLY A 16 20.44 10.69 -5.84
CA GLY A 16 21.40 10.83 -4.72
C GLY A 16 20.78 10.62 -3.34
N ASN A 17 19.46 10.68 -3.20
CA ASN A 17 18.74 10.44 -1.95
C ASN A 17 17.93 9.13 -1.98
N SER A 18 18.12 8.30 -3.01
CA SER A 18 17.31 7.08 -3.23
C SER A 18 15.80 7.36 -3.23
N HIS A 19 15.40 8.52 -3.76
CA HIS A 19 14.01 8.98 -3.78
C HIS A 19 13.47 9.02 -5.21
N LEU A 20 12.82 7.92 -5.61
CA LEU A 20 12.21 7.75 -6.93
C LEU A 20 10.72 8.11 -6.91
N HIS A 21 10.31 8.98 -7.82
CA HIS A 21 8.92 9.22 -8.19
C HIS A 21 8.56 8.35 -9.40
N LEU A 22 7.50 7.57 -9.25
CA LEU A 22 6.96 6.73 -10.31
C LEU A 22 5.51 7.12 -10.57
N ASN A 23 5.20 7.44 -11.83
CA ASN A 23 3.86 7.74 -12.29
C ASN A 23 3.47 6.80 -13.42
N MET A 24 2.35 6.10 -13.26
CA MET A 24 1.71 5.36 -14.35
C MET A 24 0.77 6.30 -15.11
N LEU A 25 0.73 6.21 -16.43
CA LEU A 25 -0.04 7.07 -17.32
C LEU A 25 -1.08 6.25 -18.12
N PRO A 26 -2.08 5.65 -17.44
CA PRO A 26 -3.09 4.85 -18.12
C PRO A 26 -4.00 5.71 -19.00
N LYS A 27 -4.39 5.19 -20.16
CA LYS A 27 -5.23 5.88 -21.16
C LYS A 27 -6.71 5.50 -21.07
N ASN A 28 -7.03 4.41 -20.39
CA ASN A 28 -8.37 3.86 -20.23
C ASN A 28 -8.50 3.15 -18.87
N GLU A 29 -9.73 2.75 -18.53
CA GLU A 29 -10.05 2.12 -17.24
C GLU A 29 -9.33 0.77 -17.06
N ASP A 30 -9.21 -0.03 -18.12
CA ASP A 30 -8.53 -1.32 -18.07
C ASP A 30 -7.03 -1.14 -17.72
N GLU A 31 -6.37 -0.18 -18.36
CA GLU A 31 -5.00 0.21 -18.04
C GLU A 31 -4.88 0.77 -16.63
N PHE A 32 -5.87 1.54 -16.16
CA PHE A 32 -5.86 2.07 -14.80
C PHE A 32 -5.92 0.94 -13.76
N GLN A 33 -6.80 -0.03 -13.93
CA GLN A 33 -6.90 -1.18 -13.01
C GLN A 33 -5.64 -2.04 -13.04
N LYS A 34 -5.09 -2.32 -14.22
CA LYS A 34 -3.79 -3.02 -14.35
C LYS A 34 -2.65 -2.22 -13.71
N GLY A 35 -2.59 -0.92 -13.99
CA GLY A 35 -1.60 -0.01 -13.44
C GLY A 35 -1.60 0.00 -11.92
N LYS A 36 -2.77 -0.02 -11.28
CA LYS A 36 -2.89 -0.14 -9.82
C LYS A 36 -2.32 -1.45 -9.28
N ILE A 37 -2.58 -2.57 -9.95
CA ILE A 37 -2.04 -3.89 -9.54
C ILE A 37 -0.50 -3.87 -9.63
N ILE A 38 0.04 -3.39 -10.76
CA ILE A 38 1.49 -3.29 -10.97
C ILE A 38 2.12 -2.33 -9.96
N TYR A 39 1.52 -1.17 -9.73
CA TYR A 39 1.98 -0.20 -8.74
C TYR A 39 2.05 -0.83 -7.34
N LYS A 40 1.02 -1.58 -6.94
CA LYS A 40 1.01 -2.30 -5.68
C LYS A 40 2.14 -3.33 -5.58
N MET A 41 2.40 -4.09 -6.64
CA MET A 41 3.52 -5.04 -6.69
C MET A 41 4.88 -4.34 -6.56
N ILE A 42 5.05 -3.17 -7.19
CA ILE A 42 6.27 -2.37 -7.07
C ILE A 42 6.44 -1.86 -5.63
N CYS A 43 5.38 -1.35 -5.02
CA CYS A 43 5.39 -0.93 -3.62
C CYS A 43 5.75 -2.09 -2.68
N GLN A 44 5.13 -3.26 -2.85
CA GLN A 44 5.47 -4.45 -2.08
C GLN A 44 6.96 -4.80 -2.23
N LYS A 45 7.47 -4.78 -3.47
CA LYS A 45 8.86 -5.10 -3.72
C LYS A 45 9.81 -4.10 -3.08
N ALA A 46 9.48 -2.80 -3.11
CA ALA A 46 10.27 -1.77 -2.45
C ALA A 46 10.37 -2.01 -0.93
N VAL A 47 9.25 -2.39 -0.29
CA VAL A 47 9.24 -2.71 1.15
C VAL A 47 10.02 -3.99 1.46
N GLU A 48 9.90 -5.04 0.64
CA GLU A 48 10.69 -6.27 0.80
C GLU A 48 12.21 -6.01 0.74
N LEU A 49 12.63 -4.99 -0.03
CA LEU A 49 14.03 -4.58 -0.15
C LEU A 49 14.47 -3.63 0.97
N GLY A 50 13.64 -3.40 2.00
CA GLY A 50 13.92 -2.50 3.12
C GLY A 50 13.68 -1.01 2.81
N GLY A 51 13.03 -0.69 1.70
CA GLY A 51 12.66 0.68 1.33
C GLY A 51 11.31 1.12 1.90
N THR A 52 10.87 2.31 1.50
CA THR A 52 9.56 2.89 1.87
C THR A 52 8.70 3.14 0.63
N VAL A 53 7.37 2.99 0.78
CA VAL A 53 6.40 3.37 -0.27
C VAL A 53 6.15 4.88 -0.33
N SER A 54 6.68 5.64 0.63
CA SER A 54 6.56 7.09 0.67
C SER A 54 7.76 7.72 1.36
N ALA A 55 8.53 8.49 0.60
CA ALA A 55 9.63 9.28 1.15
C ALA A 55 9.13 10.64 1.68
N GLU A 56 8.26 11.34 0.95
CA GLU A 56 7.81 12.70 1.33
C GLU A 56 6.28 12.90 1.41
N HIS A 57 5.48 12.19 0.60
CA HIS A 57 4.05 12.48 0.47
C HIS A 57 3.16 11.81 1.55
N GLY A 58 3.78 11.15 2.53
CA GLY A 58 3.06 10.41 3.56
C GLY A 58 2.30 9.18 3.03
N ILE A 59 1.51 8.56 3.89
CA ILE A 59 0.86 7.26 3.61
C ILE A 59 -0.59 7.44 3.19
N GLY A 60 -1.39 8.12 4.04
CA GLY A 60 -2.83 8.31 3.83
C GLY A 60 -3.60 7.02 3.55
N LYS A 61 -4.84 7.15 3.06
CA LYS A 61 -5.69 5.99 2.72
C LYS A 61 -5.09 5.12 1.60
N SER A 62 -4.41 5.73 0.65
CA SER A 62 -3.94 5.06 -0.57
C SER A 62 -2.80 4.07 -0.32
N LYS A 63 -1.96 4.30 0.69
CA LYS A 63 -0.79 3.46 0.98
C LYS A 63 -0.85 2.77 2.34
N ARG A 64 -1.95 2.92 3.11
CA ARG A 64 -2.07 2.37 4.47
C ARG A 64 -1.84 0.87 4.55
N GLU A 65 -2.16 0.13 3.50
CA GLU A 65 -2.01 -1.33 3.46
C GLU A 65 -0.55 -1.81 3.59
N PHE A 66 0.43 -0.95 3.31
CA PHE A 66 1.86 -1.29 3.44
C PHE A 66 2.43 -1.02 4.83
N LEU A 67 1.68 -0.34 5.72
CA LEU A 67 2.16 0.08 7.04
C LEU A 67 2.64 -1.10 7.88
N LEU A 68 1.85 -2.17 7.94
CA LEU A 68 2.18 -3.35 8.72
C LEU A 68 3.46 -4.03 8.20
N THR A 69 3.66 -4.06 6.89
CA THR A 69 4.85 -4.66 6.27
C THR A 69 6.09 -3.79 6.47
N MET A 70 5.96 -2.46 6.44
CA MET A 70 7.09 -1.54 6.64
C MET A 70 7.56 -1.46 8.09
N TYR A 71 6.64 -1.42 9.05
CA TYR A 71 6.97 -1.09 10.44
C TYR A 71 6.78 -2.25 11.41
N GLY A 72 6.08 -3.32 11.01
CA GLY A 72 5.73 -4.43 11.89
C GLY A 72 4.63 -4.09 12.90
N ASP A 73 4.10 -5.12 13.56
CA ASP A 73 2.95 -4.95 14.47
C ASP A 73 3.28 -4.08 15.68
N GLU A 74 4.45 -4.29 16.31
CA GLU A 74 4.84 -3.55 17.52
C GLU A 74 4.86 -2.03 17.31
N ALA A 75 5.51 -1.58 16.23
CA ALA A 75 5.58 -0.15 15.91
C ALA A 75 4.19 0.42 15.59
N ILE A 76 3.35 -0.32 14.88
CA ILE A 76 1.98 0.08 14.57
C ILE A 76 1.14 0.20 15.84
N GLN A 77 1.23 -0.75 16.77
CA GLN A 77 0.57 -0.63 18.07
C GLN A 77 1.08 0.57 18.87
N GLY A 78 2.38 0.87 18.80
CA GLY A 78 2.96 2.09 19.38
C GLY A 78 2.34 3.37 18.81
N MET A 79 2.22 3.47 17.48
CA MET A 79 1.58 4.62 16.83
C MET A 79 0.09 4.74 17.20
N ILE A 80 -0.64 3.63 17.29
CA ILE A 80 -2.05 3.62 17.71
C ILE A 80 -2.19 4.10 19.16
N LYS A 81 -1.32 3.64 20.07
CA LYS A 81 -1.31 4.09 21.47
C LYS A 81 -1.09 5.60 21.55
N LEU A 82 -0.08 6.12 20.85
CA LEU A 82 0.19 7.57 20.79
C LEU A 82 -1.02 8.34 20.25
N LYS A 83 -1.63 7.85 19.16
CA LYS A 83 -2.82 8.45 18.57
C LYS A 83 -3.98 8.53 19.58
N LYS A 84 -4.23 7.48 20.35
CA LYS A 84 -5.29 7.43 21.36
C LYS A 84 -5.04 8.35 22.56
N VAL A 85 -3.78 8.66 22.89
CA VAL A 85 -3.47 9.66 23.92
C VAL A 85 -3.92 11.06 23.49
N LEU A 86 -3.71 11.39 22.21
CA LEU A 86 -4.02 12.72 21.66
C LEU A 86 -5.46 12.84 21.13
N ASP A 87 -6.04 11.74 20.69
CA ASP A 87 -7.40 11.66 20.14
C ASP A 87 -8.08 10.37 20.61
N PRO A 88 -8.58 10.33 21.86
CA PRO A 88 -9.19 9.13 22.45
C PRO A 88 -10.39 8.61 21.66
N ASN A 89 -11.11 9.51 20.98
CA ASN A 89 -12.31 9.19 20.20
C ASN A 89 -12.00 8.86 18.73
N MET A 90 -10.73 8.91 18.31
CA MET A 90 -10.28 8.60 16.95
C MET A 90 -11.00 9.41 15.85
N ILE A 91 -11.37 10.66 16.13
CA ILE A 91 -12.13 11.51 15.19
C ILE A 91 -11.24 12.17 14.13
N LEU A 92 -9.99 12.48 14.47
CA LEU A 92 -9.07 13.18 13.56
C LEU A 92 -8.43 12.18 12.59
N GLY A 93 -8.74 12.32 11.31
CA GLY A 93 -8.20 11.44 10.27
C GLY A 93 -8.76 10.02 10.34
N SER A 94 -10.01 9.86 10.76
CA SER A 94 -10.72 8.57 10.83
C SER A 94 -10.54 7.73 9.55
N GLY A 95 -10.04 6.51 9.73
CA GLY A 95 -9.82 5.53 8.65
C GLY A 95 -8.64 5.86 7.72
N ASN A 96 -7.86 6.91 7.99
CA ASN A 96 -6.76 7.34 7.12
C ASN A 96 -5.54 6.41 7.26
N LEU A 97 -5.03 6.23 8.48
CA LEU A 97 -3.91 5.32 8.78
C LEU A 97 -4.36 4.05 9.50
N PHE A 98 -5.20 4.20 10.53
CA PHE A 98 -5.69 3.09 11.35
C PHE A 98 -7.19 2.92 11.16
N GLU A 99 -7.65 1.68 11.22
CA GLU A 99 -9.08 1.40 11.22
C GLU A 99 -9.72 1.86 12.53
N THR A 100 -10.93 2.40 12.43
CA THR A 100 -11.69 2.91 13.57
C THR A 100 -12.55 1.84 14.25
N SER A 101 -12.63 0.64 13.68
CA SER A 101 -13.40 -0.47 14.25
C SER A 101 -12.62 -1.17 15.36
N THR A 102 -13.28 -1.43 16.48
CA THR A 102 -12.76 -2.15 17.66
C THR A 102 -12.51 -3.64 17.44
N LYS A 103 -12.71 -4.18 16.24
CA LYS A 103 -12.34 -5.56 15.93
C LYS A 103 -10.84 -5.60 15.72
N GLY A 104 -10.13 -6.19 16.70
CA GLY A 104 -8.68 -6.22 16.78
C GLY A 104 -8.01 -6.66 15.48
N HIS A 105 -6.80 -6.17 15.26
CA HIS A 105 -5.85 -6.63 14.25
C HIS A 105 -5.48 -8.11 14.51
N ASN A 106 -6.41 -9.03 14.24
CA ASN A 106 -6.14 -10.45 14.06
C ASN A 106 -6.48 -10.79 12.60
N ALA A 107 -5.83 -10.10 11.66
CA ALA A 107 -5.86 -10.46 10.25
C ALA A 107 -4.57 -11.19 9.92
N ASN A 108 -4.61 -12.52 10.05
CA ASN A 108 -3.61 -13.41 9.49
C ASN A 108 -3.58 -13.20 7.96
N PRO A 109 -2.45 -12.81 7.32
CA PRO A 109 -2.44 -12.38 5.90
C PRO A 109 -2.73 -13.47 4.87
N LYS A 110 -3.06 -14.70 5.27
CA LYS A 110 -3.16 -15.87 4.39
C LYS A 110 -4.45 -16.01 3.58
N GLN A 111 -5.31 -14.99 3.51
CA GLN A 111 -6.55 -15.08 2.74
C GLN A 111 -6.78 -13.86 1.84
N GLN A 112 -5.95 -13.71 0.81
CA GLN A 112 -6.36 -13.04 -0.43
C GLN A 112 -5.35 -13.32 -1.55
N ILE A 113 -5.25 -14.59 -1.94
CA ILE A 113 -4.76 -14.96 -3.27
C ILE A 113 -5.83 -15.90 -3.84
N PRO A 114 -6.56 -15.51 -4.90
CA PRO A 114 -7.52 -16.41 -5.53
C PRO A 114 -6.77 -17.63 -6.10
N ASN A 115 -7.17 -18.82 -5.65
CA ASN A 115 -6.63 -20.09 -6.12
C ASN A 115 -7.02 -20.31 -7.60
N PRO A 116 -6.09 -20.50 -8.55
CA PRO A 116 -6.39 -20.55 -9.98
C PRO A 116 -7.01 -21.88 -10.47
N LYS A 117 -7.77 -22.59 -9.64
CA LYS A 117 -8.27 -23.95 -9.96
C LYS A 117 -9.78 -24.14 -9.96
N ASN A 118 -10.57 -23.11 -10.25
CA ASN A 118 -12.03 -23.33 -10.44
C ASN A 118 -12.59 -22.59 -11.67
N THR A 119 -12.06 -22.90 -12.85
CA THR A 119 -12.83 -22.89 -14.09
C THR A 119 -13.26 -24.32 -14.39
N LYS A 120 -14.43 -24.70 -13.87
CA LYS A 120 -15.22 -25.80 -14.42
C LYS A 120 -16.41 -25.18 -15.16
N HIS A 121 -16.46 -25.50 -16.45
CA HIS A 121 -17.56 -25.29 -17.38
C HIS A 121 -18.95 -25.24 -16.73
N LYS A 122 -19.71 -24.21 -17.10
CA LYS A 122 -21.09 -24.31 -17.57
C LYS A 122 -21.39 -23.11 -18.46
#